data_AF-A0A4S0L6M6-F1
#
_entry.id   AF-A0A4S0L6M6-F1
#
_cell.length_a   1.000
_cell.length_b   1.000
_cell.length_c   1.000
_cell.angle_alpha   90.00
_cell.angle_beta   90.00
_cell.angle_gamma   90.00
#
_symmetry.space_group_name_H-M   'P 1'
#
loop_
_entity.id
_entity.type
_entity.pdbx_description
1 polymer ?
#
loop_
_entity_poly.entity_id
_entity_poly.type
_entity_poly.pdbx_seq_one_letter_code
_entity_poly.pdbx_strand_id
1 'polypeptide(L)' 'MPSKADRKQPIPCDFDMYKWRHLIENFFCDLKQFRRIATRYEKTDESFCAMIYAASTLLALR' A
#
# COMPACT_ATOMS: atom_id res chain seq x y z
N MET A 1 -14.55 0.60 -3.16
CA MET A 1 -14.57 1.41 -1.93
C MET A 1 -16.01 1.52 -1.46
N PRO A 2 -16.28 1.42 -0.15
CA PRO A 2 -17.60 1.64 0.41
C PRO A 2 -18.14 2.99 -0.04
N SER A 3 -19.45 3.06 -0.26
CA SER A 3 -20.10 4.33 -0.53
C SER A 3 -19.90 5.27 0.66
N LYS A 4 -19.58 6.54 0.39
CA LYS A 4 -19.64 7.58 1.42
C LYS A 4 -21.08 7.69 1.94
N ALA A 5 -21.23 8.00 3.23
CA ALA A 5 -22.52 8.12 3.91
C ALA A 5 -23.46 9.14 3.23
N ASP A 6 -22.91 10.25 2.74
CA ASP A 6 -23.70 11.34 2.14
C ASP A 6 -24.06 11.11 0.66
N ARG A 7 -23.75 9.94 0.09
CA ARG A 7 -23.99 9.68 -1.33
C ARG A 7 -25.46 9.32 -1.55
N LYS A 8 -26.16 10.11 -2.38
CA LYS A 8 -27.57 9.88 -2.75
C LYS A 8 -27.85 8.51 -3.38
N GLN A 9 -26.89 7.95 -4.13
CA GLN A 9 -26.98 6.61 -4.70
C GLN A 9 -25.79 5.78 -4.20
N PRO A 10 -26.01 4.75 -3.37
CA PRO A 10 -24.91 3.96 -2.84
C PRO A 10 -24.25 3.14 -3.97
N ILE A 11 -22.92 3.11 -3.97
CA ILE A 11 -22.17 2.18 -4.84
C ILE A 11 -22.27 0.78 -4.21
N PRO A 12 -22.71 -0.25 -4.94
CA PRO A 12 -22.66 -1.62 -4.44
C PRO A 12 -21.20 -1.98 -4.13
N CYS A 13 -20.94 -2.37 -2.89
CA CYS A 13 -19.62 -2.77 -2.42
C CYS A 13 -19.74 -4.11 -1.72
N ASP A 14 -19.01 -5.09 -2.21
CA ASP A 14 -18.80 -6.34 -1.48
C ASP A 14 -17.87 -6.05 -0.29
N PHE A 15 -18.43 -6.11 0.92
CA PHE A 15 -17.69 -5.83 2.14
C PHE A 15 -16.73 -6.95 2.50
N ASP A 16 -17.03 -8.20 2.13
CA ASP A 16 -16.13 -9.32 2.37
C ASP A 16 -14.91 -9.22 1.47
N MET A 17 -15.09 -8.86 0.19
CA MET A 17 -13.98 -8.52 -0.70
C MET A 17 -13.24 -7.26 -0.25
N TYR A 18 -13.94 -6.25 0.28
CA TYR A 18 -13.32 -5.01 0.73
C TYR A 18 -12.40 -5.20 1.95
N LYS A 19 -12.68 -6.18 2.82
CA LYS A 19 -11.81 -6.51 3.97
C LYS A 19 -10.38 -6.79 3.54
N TRP A 20 -10.16 -7.51 2.44
CA TRP A 20 -8.83 -7.87 1.94
C TRP A 20 -7.92 -6.66 1.65
N ARG A 21 -8.49 -5.45 1.53
CA ARG A 21 -7.71 -4.21 1.40
C ARG A 21 -6.75 -3.98 2.57
N HIS A 22 -7.06 -4.47 3.78
CA HIS A 22 -6.14 -4.30 4.91
C HIS A 22 -4.78 -4.98 4.66
N LEU A 23 -4.72 -6.04 3.85
CA LEU A 23 -3.47 -6.75 3.56
C LEU A 23 -2.49 -5.86 2.79
N ILE A 24 -2.99 -5.14 1.79
CA ILE A 24 -2.15 -4.23 1.01
C ILE A 24 -1.81 -2.96 1.79
N GLU A 25 -2.71 -2.49 2.67
CA GLU A 25 -2.42 -1.37 3.58
C GLU A 25 -1.32 -1.71 4.57
N ASN A 26 -1.38 -2.91 5.17
CA ASN A 26 -0.34 -3.39 6.07
C ASN A 26 1.00 -3.47 5.35
N PHE A 27 1.04 -4.04 4.14
CA PHE A 27 2.24 -4.09 3.32
C PHE A 27 2.84 -2.70 3.05
N PHE A 28 2.02 -1.71 2.71
CA PHE A 28 2.51 -0.34 2.54
C PHE A 28 2.94 0.32 3.85
N CYS A 29 2.31 -0.03 4.97
CA CYS A 29 2.73 0.41 6.30
C CYS A 29 4.15 -0.10 6.60
N ASP A 30 4.40 -1.38 6.33
CA ASP A 30 5.71 -2.02 6.52
C ASP A 30 6.77 -1.44 5.58
N LEU A 31 6.44 -1.20 4.30
CA LEU A 31 7.35 -0.51 3.38
C LEU A 31 7.71 0.90 3.84
N LYS A 32 6.80 1.60 4.52
CA LYS A 32 7.07 2.95 5.07
C LYS A 32 7.90 2.93 6.35
N GLN A 33 8.13 1.78 6.98
CA GLN A 33 9.12 1.68 8.07
C GLN A 33 10.55 1.96 7.57
N PHE A 34 10.82 1.67 6.29
CA PHE A 34 12.08 2.00 5.65
C PHE A 34 12.12 3.50 5.33
N ARG A 35 12.81 4.29 6.17
CA ARG A 35 12.93 5.75 6.01
C ARG A 35 13.31 6.17 4.58
N ARG A 36 14.23 5.46 3.93
CA ARG A 36 14.67 5.75 2.55
C ARG A 36 13.52 5.70 1.54
N ILE A 37 12.58 4.76 1.72
CA ILE A 37 11.38 4.62 0.89
C ILE A 37 10.35 5.69 1.29
N ALA A 38 10.08 5.83 2.59
CA ALA A 38 9.06 6.76 3.09
C ALA A 38 9.30 8.22 2.70
N THR A 39 10.55 8.68 2.70
CA THR A 39 10.90 10.06 2.35
C THR A 39 11.36 10.23 0.90
N ARG A 40 11.29 9.17 0.08
CA ARG A 40 11.80 9.14 -1.31
C ARG A 40 13.22 9.73 -1.40
N TYR A 41 14.15 9.11 -0.70
CA TYR A 41 15.53 9.61 -0.62
C TYR A 41 16.32 9.42 -1.91
N GLU A 42 15.90 8.44 -2.71
CA GLU A 42 16.51 8.09 -3.98
C GLU A 42 16.28 9.18 -5.04
N LYS A 43 17.35 9.56 -5.74
CA LYS A 43 17.33 10.64 -6.74
C LYS A 43 16.73 10.21 -8.07
N THR A 44 16.92 8.94 -8.44
CA THR A 44 16.39 8.39 -9.69
C THR A 44 15.22 7.47 -9.40
N ASP A 45 14.27 7.41 -10.33
CA ASP A 45 13.12 6.51 -10.21
C ASP A 45 13.55 5.04 -10.27
N GLU A 46 14.62 4.74 -11.01
CA GLU A 46 15.20 3.40 -11.07
C GLU A 46 15.72 2.93 -9.71
N SER A 47 16.49 3.78 -9.00
CA SER A 47 17.02 3.40 -7.69
C SER A 47 15.92 3.36 -6.63
N PHE A 48 14.91 4.22 -6.73
CA PHE A 48 13.72 4.14 -5.87
C PHE A 48 12.95 2.82 -6.07
N CYS A 49 12.70 2.43 -7.33
CA CYS A 49 12.06 1.15 -7.67
C CYS A 49 12.88 -0.04 -7.17
N ALA A 50 14.20 -0.04 -7.38
CA ALA A 50 15.09 -1.10 -6.88
C ALA A 50 15.01 -1.24 -5.35
N MET A 51 14.97 -0.12 -4.61
CA MET A 51 14.80 -0.12 -3.17
C MET A 51 13.44 -0.68 -2.73
N ILE A 52 12.35 -0.35 -3.43
CA ILE A 52 11.03 -0.94 -3.17
C ILE A 52 11.07 -2.44 -3.37
N TYR A 53 11.64 -2.94 -4.48
CA TYR A 53 11.72 -4.38 -4.73
C TYR A 53 12.56 -5.09 -3.67
N ALA A 54 13.72 -4.55 -3.32
CA ALA A 54 14.58 -5.12 -2.28
C ALA A 54 13.85 -5.19 -0.92
N ALA A 55 13.19 -4.10 -0.50
CA ALA A 55 12.41 -4.08 0.74
C ALA A 55 11.23 -5.06 0.67
N SER A 56 10.55 -5.17 -0.47
CA SER A 56 9.44 -6.11 -0.66
C SER A 56 9.91 -7.56 -0.55
N THR A 57 11.06 -7.91 -1.15
CA THR A 57 11.66 -9.24 -1.01
C THR A 57 12.01 -9.54 0.45
N LEU A 58 12.58 -8.57 1.18
CA LEU A 58 12.89 -8.73 2.60
C LEU A 58 11.65 -8.90 3.48
N LEU A 59 10.53 -8.25 3.15
CA LEU A 59 9.26 -8.43 3.83
C LEU A 59 8.63 -9.80 3.52
N ALA A 60 8.77 -10.28 2.29
CA ALA A 60 8.25 -11.59 1.88
C ALA A 60 9.04 -12.78 2.44
N LEU A 61 10.31 -12.58 2.79
CA LEU A 61 11.18 -13.60 3.39
C LEU A 61 11.07 -13.68 4.93
N ARG A 62 10.37 -12.73 5.55
CA ARG A 62 10.08 -12.75 6.99
C ARG A 62 8.90 -13.67 7.28
#